data_AF-A0A6L3XTD4-F1
#
_entry.id   AF-A0A6L3XTD4-F1
#
_cell.length_a   1.000
_cell.length_b   1.000
_cell.length_c   1.000
_cell.angle_alpha   90.00
_cell.angle_beta   90.00
_cell.angle_gamma   90.00
#
_symmetry.space_group_name_H-M   'P 1'
#
loop_
_entity.id
_entity.type
_entity.pdbx_description
1 polymer ?
#
loop_
_entity_poly.entity_id
_entity_poly.type
_entity_poly.pdbx_seq_one_letter_code
_entity_poly.pdbx_strand_id
1 'polypeptide(L)'
;MIARIWSGESPLWVLLLPLSWLYGLVSGAIRLLYRLGIKRAWRAPVPVVVVGNLTAGGNGKTPVVIWLVEQLHKRGIRPGVVSRGYGGKAAQYPLVLSPATTTAEAGDEPVLIYQRTGAPVAVSPGRRDAVKALLA
;
A
#
# COMPACT_ATOMS: atom_id res chain seq x y z
N MET A 1 26.71 1.11 -4.70
CA MET A 1 26.99 2.56 -4.58
C MET A 1 25.80 3.33 -4.03
N ILE A 2 24.62 3.32 -4.67
CA ILE A 2 23.40 4.02 -4.19
C ILE A 2 22.94 3.57 -2.81
N ALA A 3 22.97 2.25 -2.52
CA ALA A 3 22.59 1.71 -1.21
C ALA A 3 23.44 2.26 -0.04
N ARG A 4 24.73 2.56 -0.27
CA ARG A 4 25.66 3.14 0.72
C ARG A 4 25.39 4.63 1.00
N ILE A 5 24.90 5.36 -0.01
CA ILE A 5 24.46 6.75 0.15
C ILE A 5 23.13 6.76 0.92
N TRP A 6 22.24 5.82 0.61
CA TRP A 6 20.95 5.66 1.28
C TRP A 6 21.06 5.16 2.73
N SER A 7 22.05 4.32 3.06
CA SER A 7 22.32 3.85 4.44
C SER A 7 23.04 4.87 5.32
N GLY A 8 23.45 6.03 4.77
CA GLY A 8 24.19 7.06 5.51
C GLY A 8 25.70 6.79 5.64
N GLU A 9 26.22 5.75 4.99
CA GLU A 9 27.64 5.34 5.05
C GLU A 9 28.56 6.19 4.15
N SER A 10 28.01 7.16 3.40
CA SER A 10 28.77 8.07 2.54
C SER A 10 28.36 9.53 2.75
N PRO A 11 29.29 10.48 2.95
CA PRO A 11 28.99 11.90 3.15
C PRO A 11 28.19 12.56 2.02
N LEU A 12 28.10 11.91 0.86
CA LEU A 12 27.31 12.37 -0.29
C LEU A 12 25.81 12.50 0.01
N TRP A 13 25.30 11.91 1.11
CA TRP A 13 23.91 12.13 1.54
C TRP A 13 23.62 13.61 1.88
N VAL A 14 24.63 14.39 2.27
CA VAL A 14 24.50 15.83 2.58
C VAL A 14 24.02 16.62 1.35
N LEU A 15 24.42 16.21 0.15
CA LEU A 15 23.94 16.85 -1.10
C LEU A 15 22.44 16.63 -1.33
N LEU A 16 21.83 15.63 -0.69
CA LEU A 16 20.40 15.34 -0.75
C LEU A 16 19.60 16.09 0.33
N LEU A 17 20.25 16.83 1.24
CA LEU A 17 19.57 17.60 2.29
C LEU A 17 18.61 18.67 1.75
N PRO A 18 18.97 19.50 0.75
CA PRO A 18 18.04 20.47 0.18
C PRO A 18 16.78 19.80 -0.40
N LEU A 19 16.96 18.66 -1.07
CA LEU A 19 15.83 17.86 -1.59
C LEU A 19 14.98 17.26 -0.46
N SER A 20 15.62 16.86 0.64
CA SER A 20 14.94 16.31 1.82
C SER A 20 14.09 17.38 2.53
N TRP A 21 14.61 18.60 2.65
CA TRP A 21 13.84 19.75 3.17
C TRP A 21 12.67 20.08 2.27
N LEU A 22 12.86 20.13 0.95
CA LEU A 22 11.77 20.34 -0.01
C LEU A 22 10.70 19.26 0.11
N TYR A 23 11.10 17.98 0.16
CA TYR A 23 10.18 16.86 0.37
C TYR A 23 9.41 16.98 1.70
N GLY A 24 10.09 17.38 2.77
CA GLY A 24 9.51 17.61 4.09
C GLY A 24 8.49 18.74 4.09
N LEU A 25 8.79 19.86 3.44
CA LEU A 25 7.88 21.00 3.28
C LEU A 25 6.61 20.60 2.52
N VAL A 26 6.76 19.94 1.36
CA VAL A 26 5.62 19.50 0.54
C VAL A 26 4.76 18.48 1.29
N SER A 27 5.38 17.48 1.91
CA SER A 27 4.67 16.46 2.68
C SER A 27 3.96 17.06 3.91
N GLY A 28 4.61 18.02 4.59
CA GLY A 28 4.06 18.77 5.70
C GLY A 28 2.83 19.60 5.31
N ALA A 29 2.93 20.31 4.18
CA ALA A 29 1.81 21.09 3.63
C ALA A 29 0.62 20.19 3.27
N ILE A 30 0.85 19.05 2.59
CA ILE A 30 -0.20 18.08 2.28
C ILE A 30 -0.88 17.58 3.56
N ARG A 31 -0.10 17.22 4.59
CA ARG A 31 -0.64 16.78 5.88
C ARG A 31 -1.48 17.86 6.54
N LEU A 32 -1.03 19.12 6.49
CA LEU A 32 -1.77 20.26 7.04
C LEU A 32 -3.11 20.46 6.32
N LEU A 33 -3.14 20.37 4.98
CA LEU A 33 -4.39 20.47 4.21
C LEU A 33 -5.43 19.42 4.60
N TYR A 34 -5.01 18.20 4.94
CA TYR A 34 -5.92 17.17 5.47
C TYR A 34 -6.36 17.48 6.90
N ARG A 35 -5.45 17.93 7.78
CA ARG A 35 -5.77 18.29 9.18
C ARG A 35 -6.75 19.46 9.28
N LEU A 36 -6.61 20.45 8.39
CA LEU A 36 -7.50 21.61 8.31
C LEU A 36 -8.82 21.30 7.59
N GLY A 37 -9.02 20.07 7.07
CA GLY A 37 -10.24 19.68 6.36
C GLY A 37 -10.38 20.24 4.94
N ILE A 38 -9.36 20.95 4.43
CA ILE A 38 -9.34 21.50 3.06
C ILE A 38 -9.35 20.35 2.04
N LYS A 39 -8.54 19.31 2.27
CA LYS A 39 -8.62 18.06 1.51
C LYS A 39 -9.56 17.08 2.23
N ARG A 40 -10.58 16.61 1.51
CA ARG A 40 -11.56 15.63 2.04
C ARG A 40 -11.00 14.21 1.97
N ALA A 41 -11.07 13.49 3.08
CA ALA A 41 -10.81 12.05 3.12
C ALA A 41 -12.11 11.28 2.85
N TRP A 42 -12.07 10.31 1.96
CA TRP A 42 -13.18 9.38 1.76
C TRP A 42 -13.24 8.39 2.93
N ARG A 43 -14.44 8.15 3.47
CA ARG A 43 -14.69 7.14 4.51
C ARG A 43 -15.40 5.94 3.89
N ALA A 44 -14.86 4.76 4.13
CA ALA A 44 -15.52 3.51 3.75
C ALA A 44 -16.70 3.23 4.70
N PRO A 45 -17.74 2.51 4.23
CA PRO A 45 -18.87 2.10 5.07
C PRO A 45 -18.52 0.95 6.03
N VAL A 46 -17.31 0.40 5.93
CA VAL A 46 -16.78 -0.69 6.76
C VAL A 46 -15.50 -0.26 7.49
N PRO A 47 -15.13 -0.93 8.60
CA PRO A 47 -13.84 -0.69 9.25
C PRO A 47 -12.65 -0.93 8.30
N VAL A 48 -11.68 -0.01 8.30
CA VAL A 48 -10.48 -0.10 7.46
C VAL A 48 -9.23 -0.06 8.34
N VAL A 49 -8.38 -1.07 8.21
CA VAL A 49 -7.06 -1.12 8.85
C VAL A 49 -6.00 -0.80 7.79
N VAL A 50 -5.18 0.22 8.05
CA VAL A 50 -4.10 0.63 7.15
C VAL A 50 -2.77 0.08 7.65
N VAL A 51 -2.16 -0.85 6.90
CA VAL A 51 -0.81 -1.35 7.16
C VAL A 51 0.17 -0.60 6.25
N GLY A 52 1.06 0.19 6.86
CA GLY A 52 2.00 1.06 6.17
C GLY A 52 3.36 1.11 6.86
N ASN A 53 4.31 1.85 6.27
CA ASN A 53 5.63 2.10 6.85
C ASN A 53 6.07 3.53 6.51
N LEU A 54 6.98 4.07 7.33
CA LEU A 54 7.57 5.39 7.19
C LEU A 54 8.78 5.43 6.26
N THR A 55 9.46 4.30 6.05
CA THR A 55 10.66 4.20 5.21
C THR A 55 10.40 3.43 3.91
N ALA A 56 11.15 3.77 2.87
CA ALA A 56 11.17 2.99 1.63
C ALA A 56 12.06 1.74 1.81
N GLY A 57 11.66 0.61 1.22
CA GLY A 57 12.36 -0.67 1.32
C GLY A 57 11.47 -1.82 1.82
N GLY A 58 12.05 -3.02 1.90
CA GLY A 58 11.39 -4.23 2.38
C GLY A 58 11.20 -4.21 3.90
N ASN A 59 10.11 -3.60 4.36
CA ASN A 59 9.84 -3.38 5.80
C ASN A 59 8.79 -4.36 6.37
N GLY A 60 8.72 -5.57 5.83
CA GLY A 60 7.86 -6.63 6.39
C GLY A 60 6.35 -6.40 6.30
N LYS A 61 5.87 -5.43 5.51
CA LYS A 61 4.43 -5.14 5.36
C LYS A 61 3.63 -6.36 4.92
N THR A 62 4.12 -7.07 3.90
CA THR A 62 3.44 -8.22 3.31
C THR A 62 3.28 -9.36 4.32
N PRO A 63 4.33 -9.79 5.07
CA PRO A 63 4.17 -10.70 6.20
C PRO A 63 3.15 -10.23 7.26
N VAL A 64 3.15 -8.95 7.63
CA VAL A 64 2.20 -8.41 8.62
C VAL A 64 0.77 -8.46 8.11
N VAL A 65 0.54 -8.14 6.83
CA VAL A 65 -0.79 -8.24 6.21
C VAL A 65 -1.27 -9.69 6.19
N ILE A 66 -0.43 -10.63 5.77
CA ILE A 66 -0.77 -12.06 5.75
C ILE A 66 -1.13 -12.54 7.16
N TRP A 67 -0.29 -12.24 8.15
CA TRP A 67 -0.55 -12.59 9.55
C TRP A 67 -1.88 -12.01 10.03
N LEU A 68 -2.15 -10.73 9.76
CA LEU A 68 -3.38 -10.06 10.19
C LEU A 68 -4.62 -10.72 9.57
N VAL A 69 -4.58 -11.03 8.27
CA VAL A 69 -5.67 -11.72 7.58
C VAL A 69 -5.91 -13.10 8.20
N GLU A 70 -4.86 -13.88 8.44
CA GLU A 70 -4.96 -15.19 9.09
C GLU A 70 -5.56 -15.08 10.51
N GLN A 71 -5.17 -14.08 11.31
CA GLN A 71 -5.75 -13.87 12.64
C GLN A 71 -7.22 -13.48 12.57
N LEU A 72 -7.61 -12.67 11.59
CA LEU A 72 -9.02 -12.29 11.39
C LEU A 72 -9.86 -13.48 10.94
N HIS A 73 -9.34 -14.30 10.03
CA HIS A 73 -9.99 -15.56 9.62
C HIS A 73 -10.20 -16.51 10.81
N LYS A 74 -9.20 -16.67 11.70
CA LYS A 74 -9.33 -17.48 12.92
C LYS A 74 -10.44 -16.98 13.86
N ARG A 75 -10.79 -15.70 13.78
CA ARG A 75 -11.89 -15.08 14.53
C ARG A 75 -13.22 -15.09 13.76
N GLY A 76 -13.30 -15.77 12.62
CA GLY A 76 -14.49 -15.85 11.77
C GLY A 76 -14.78 -14.57 10.97
N ILE A 77 -13.86 -13.60 10.96
CA ILE A 77 -13.99 -12.36 10.20
C ILE A 77 -13.49 -12.61 8.77
N ARG A 78 -14.20 -12.06 7.78
CA ARG A 78 -13.84 -12.15 6.35
C ARG A 78 -13.26 -10.80 5.87
N PRO A 79 -11.95 -10.55 6.01
CA PRO A 79 -11.33 -9.33 5.53
C PRO A 79 -11.15 -9.34 4.01
N GLY A 80 -11.24 -8.16 3.41
CA GLY A 80 -10.73 -7.90 2.06
C GLY A 80 -9.40 -7.16 2.13
N VAL A 81 -8.49 -7.45 1.20
CA VAL A 81 -7.18 -6.79 1.12
C VAL A 81 -7.14 -5.83 -0.07
N VAL A 82 -6.74 -4.60 0.18
CA VAL A 82 -6.58 -3.58 -0.86
C VAL A 82 -5.11 -3.27 -1.04
N SER A 83 -4.63 -3.35 -2.28
CA SER A 83 -3.27 -2.96 -2.66
C SER A 83 -3.27 -2.00 -3.83
N ARG A 84 -2.12 -1.35 -4.05
CA ARG A 84 -1.90 -0.49 -5.22
C ARG A 84 -1.57 -1.30 -6.47
N GLY A 85 -1.04 -2.52 -6.30
CA GLY A 85 -0.54 -3.35 -7.41
C GLY A 85 0.81 -2.88 -7.96
N TYR A 86 1.77 -2.56 -7.09
CA TYR A 86 3.08 -2.08 -7.54
C TYR A 86 3.79 -3.13 -8.40
N GLY A 87 4.36 -2.71 -9.53
CA GLY A 87 4.97 -3.60 -10.53
C GLY A 87 3.97 -4.25 -11.49
N GLY A 88 2.69 -4.33 -11.14
CA GLY A 88 1.63 -4.83 -11.99
C GLY A 88 1.10 -3.79 -13.00
N LYS A 89 0.61 -4.28 -14.14
CA LYS A 89 -0.02 -3.50 -15.19
C LYS A 89 -1.32 -4.17 -15.64
N ALA A 90 -2.36 -4.05 -14.81
CA ALA A 90 -3.70 -4.50 -15.20
C ALA A 90 -4.22 -3.69 -16.39
N ALA A 91 -4.94 -4.35 -17.30
CA ALA A 91 -5.60 -3.69 -18.42
C ALA A 91 -6.73 -2.74 -17.98
N GLN A 92 -7.39 -3.07 -16.86
CA GLN A 92 -8.45 -2.27 -16.27
C GLN A 92 -8.33 -2.26 -14.74
N TYR A 93 -8.66 -1.12 -14.13
CA TYR A 93 -8.76 -0.97 -12.69
C TYR A 93 -10.19 -0.54 -12.30
N PRO A 94 -10.68 -0.91 -11.09
CA PRO A 94 -10.04 -1.81 -10.13
C PRO A 94 -10.02 -3.27 -10.61
N LEU A 95 -8.94 -3.99 -10.33
CA LEU A 95 -8.81 -5.42 -10.64
C LEU A 95 -8.99 -6.21 -9.33
N VAL A 96 -10.03 -7.05 -9.27
CA VAL A 96 -10.20 -8.04 -8.20
C VAL A 96 -9.49 -9.31 -8.63
N LEU A 97 -8.62 -9.84 -7.77
CA LEU A 97 -7.82 -11.01 -8.08
C LEU A 97 -8.68 -12.25 -8.18
N SER A 98 -8.30 -13.11 -9.12
CA SER A 98 -8.82 -14.45 -9.34
C SER A 98 -7.65 -15.45 -9.37
N PRO A 99 -7.92 -16.77 -9.35
CA PRO A 99 -6.86 -17.77 -9.51
C PRO A 99 -6.06 -17.65 -10.82
N ALA A 100 -6.62 -17.01 -11.84
CA ALA A 100 -5.95 -16.77 -13.13
C ALA A 100 -5.14 -15.47 -13.17
N THR A 101 -5.28 -14.60 -12.17
CA THR A 101 -4.63 -13.29 -12.16
C THR A 101 -3.12 -13.44 -11.97
N THR A 102 -2.35 -12.86 -12.88
CA THR A 102 -0.90 -12.98 -12.90
C THR A 102 -0.22 -11.88 -12.10
N THR A 103 1.05 -12.10 -11.72
CA THR A 103 1.88 -11.06 -11.09
C THR A 103 2.18 -9.90 -12.04
N ALA A 104 2.21 -10.15 -13.36
CA ALA A 104 2.35 -9.10 -14.36
C ALA A 104 1.16 -8.12 -14.35
N GLU A 105 -0.03 -8.58 -13.99
CA GLU A 105 -1.25 -7.76 -13.92
C GLU A 105 -1.40 -7.09 -12.56
N ALA A 106 -1.30 -7.87 -11.48
CA ALA A 106 -1.61 -7.42 -10.13
C ALA A 106 -0.38 -7.02 -9.29
N GLY A 107 0.83 -7.38 -9.72
CA GLY A 107 2.05 -7.28 -8.93
C GLY A 107 2.30 -8.51 -8.06
N ASP A 108 3.53 -8.68 -7.59
CA ASP A 108 3.93 -9.86 -6.81
C ASP A 108 3.26 -9.92 -5.43
N GLU A 109 3.23 -8.79 -4.69
CA GLU A 109 2.70 -8.75 -3.32
C GLU A 109 1.19 -9.10 -3.26
N PRO A 110 0.31 -8.55 -4.11
CA PRO A 110 -1.12 -8.87 -4.05
C PRO A 110 -1.42 -10.32 -4.40
N VAL A 111 -0.73 -10.87 -5.39
CA VAL A 111 -0.86 -12.28 -5.79
C VAL A 111 -0.40 -13.19 -4.65
N LEU A 112 0.74 -12.88 -4.02
CA LEU A 112 1.24 -13.63 -2.87
C LEU A 112 0.22 -13.62 -1.71
N ILE A 113 -0.36 -12.46 -1.38
CA ILE A 113 -1.36 -12.37 -0.31
C ILE A 113 -2.61 -13.18 -0.68
N TYR A 114 -3.11 -13.06 -1.91
CA TYR A 114 -4.28 -13.80 -2.38
C TYR A 114 -4.04 -15.32 -2.28
N GLN A 115 -2.93 -15.80 -2.82
CA GLN A 115 -2.59 -17.23 -2.80
C GLN A 115 -2.38 -17.76 -1.38
N ARG A 116 -1.75 -16.96 -0.50
CA ARG A 116 -1.42 -17.43 0.85
C ARG A 116 -2.63 -17.44 1.80
N THR A 117 -3.51 -16.46 1.66
CA THR A 117 -4.59 -16.22 2.62
C THR A 117 -5.96 -16.65 2.13
N GLY A 118 -6.15 -16.74 0.80
CA GLY A 118 -7.47 -16.95 0.19
C GLY A 118 -8.44 -15.77 0.37
N ALA A 119 -8.01 -14.66 0.98
CA ALA A 119 -8.86 -13.48 1.14
C ALA A 119 -9.07 -12.78 -0.21
N PRO A 120 -10.25 -12.17 -0.46
CA PRO A 120 -10.46 -11.30 -1.61
C PRO A 120 -9.42 -10.17 -1.64
N VAL A 121 -8.70 -10.04 -2.76
CA VAL A 121 -7.70 -8.98 -2.94
C VAL A 121 -8.10 -8.11 -4.14
N ALA A 122 -8.08 -6.79 -3.97
CA ALA A 122 -8.29 -5.85 -5.07
C ALA A 122 -7.10 -4.90 -5.23
N VAL A 123 -6.72 -4.65 -6.48
CA VAL A 123 -5.66 -3.70 -6.85
C VAL A 123 -6.23 -2.50 -7.59
N SER A 124 -5.81 -1.30 -7.20
CA SER A 124 -6.11 -0.05 -7.91
C SER A 124 -5.14 1.07 -7.51
N PRO A 125 -4.77 1.98 -8.44
CA PRO A 125 -4.07 3.22 -8.08
C PRO A 125 -4.82 4.02 -7.00
N GLY A 126 -6.16 4.01 -7.07
CA GLY A 126 -7.05 4.62 -6.09
C GLY A 126 -7.59 3.58 -5.10
N ARG A 127 -7.16 3.66 -3.82
CA ARG A 127 -7.63 2.73 -2.78
C ARG A 127 -9.15 2.73 -2.61
N ARG A 128 -9.80 3.89 -2.81
CA ARG A 128 -11.26 4.02 -2.75
C ARG A 128 -11.95 3.04 -3.70
N ASP A 129 -11.47 2.94 -4.93
CA ASP A 129 -12.12 2.14 -5.97
C ASP A 129 -11.89 0.65 -5.75
N ALA A 130 -10.70 0.28 -5.26
CA ALA A 130 -10.45 -1.09 -4.80
C ALA A 130 -11.33 -1.49 -3.61
N VAL A 131 -11.52 -0.61 -2.62
CA VAL A 131 -12.45 -0.89 -1.50
C VAL A 131 -13.87 -1.07 -2.03
N LYS A 132 -14.35 -0.19 -2.91
CA LYS A 132 -15.68 -0.32 -3.51
C LYS A 132 -15.85 -1.64 -4.27
N ALA A 133 -14.84 -2.07 -5.02
CA ALA A 133 -14.88 -3.32 -5.77
C ALA A 133 -15.00 -4.56 -4.88
N LEU A 134 -14.47 -4.51 -3.65
CA LEU A 134 -14.60 -5.61 -2.68
C LEU A 134 -15.91 -5.57 -1.89
N LEU A 135 -16.65 -4.46 -1.93
CA LEU A 135 -17.93 -4.29 -1.26
C LEU A 135 -19.13 -4.50 -2.19
N ALA A 136 -18.89 -4.59 -3.50
CA ALA A 136 -19.89 -4.89 -4.52
C ALA A 136 -20.19 -6.38 -4.55
#